data_AF-A0A3C2B569-F1
#
_entry.id   AF-A0A3C2B569-F1
#
_cell.length_a   1.000
_cell.length_b   1.000
_cell.length_c   1.000
_cell.angle_alpha   90.00
_cell.angle_beta   90.00
_cell.angle_gamma   90.00
#
_symmetry.space_group_name_H-M   'P 1'
#
loop_
_entity.id
_entity.type
_entity.pdbx_description
1 polymer ?
#
loop_
_entity_poly.entity_id
_entity_poly.type
_entity_poly.pdbx_seq_one_letter_code
_entity_poly.pdbx_strand_id
1 'polypeptide(L)' 'MIESTGFEDLIEALDRAGRRLGFESTMRNHAAARAVGVHATDWLALDFLDASGPLPIGDLADGLGLSRAAATALVDRLE' A
#
# COMPACT_ATOMS: atom_id res chain seq x y z
N MET A 1 -15.19 11.81 33.02
CA MET A 1 -14.43 13.04 32.79
C MET A 1 -13.66 12.80 31.50
N ILE A 2 -14.18 13.28 30.37
CA ILE A 2 -13.38 13.28 29.13
C ILE A 2 -12.52 14.53 29.27
N GLU A 3 -11.25 14.36 29.66
CA GLU A 3 -10.30 15.46 29.55
C GLU A 3 -10.33 15.94 28.10
N SER A 4 -10.50 17.24 27.91
CA SER A 4 -10.42 17.86 26.59
C SER A 4 -8.99 17.73 26.09
N THR A 5 -8.71 16.64 25.38
CA THR A 5 -7.48 16.39 24.65
C THR A 5 -7.12 17.64 23.84
N GLY A 6 -5.94 18.20 24.06
CA GLY A 6 -5.48 19.37 23.32
C GLY A 6 -5.32 19.05 21.83
N PHE A 7 -5.27 20.07 20.98
CA PHE A 7 -5.04 19.87 19.55
C PHE A 7 -3.74 19.08 19.26
N GLU A 8 -2.70 19.30 20.06
CA GLU A 8 -1.42 18.59 19.97
C GLU A 8 -1.55 17.11 20.34
N ASP A 9 -2.27 16.80 21.44
CA ASP A 9 -2.56 15.43 21.83
C ASP A 9 -3.40 14.69 20.76
N LEU A 10 -4.32 15.41 20.08
CA LEU A 10 -5.12 14.86 18.99
C LEU A 10 -4.25 14.57 17.76
N ILE A 11 -3.32 15.45 17.41
CA ILE A 11 -2.36 15.21 16.32
C ILE A 11 -1.51 13.97 16.64
N GLU A 12 -1.02 13.86 17.87
CA GLU A 12 -0.19 12.72 18.28
C GLU A 12 -0.98 11.40 18.26
N ALA A 13 -2.24 11.44 18.70
CA ALA A 13 -3.14 10.31 18.62
C ALA A 13 -3.42 9.90 17.16
N LEU A 14 -3.63 10.87 16.28
CA LEU A 14 -3.85 10.64 14.84
C LEU A 14 -2.60 10.04 14.17
N ASP A 15 -1.40 10.55 14.46
CA ASP A 15 -0.15 10.00 13.94
C ASP A 15 0.03 8.54 14.36
N ARG A 16 -0.15 8.24 15.65
CA ARG A 16 -0.06 6.85 16.15
C ARG A 16 -1.07 5.93 15.49
N ALA A 17 -2.33 6.39 15.36
CA ALA A 17 -3.37 5.62 14.70
C ALA A 17 -3.06 5.38 13.22
N GLY A 18 -2.59 6.42 12.51
CA GLY A 18 -2.18 6.34 11.11
C GLY A 18 -1.02 5.36 10.89
N ARG A 19 0.03 5.44 11.70
CA ARG A 19 1.16 4.49 11.64
C ARG A 19 0.73 3.06 11.92
N ARG A 20 -0.14 2.85 12.91
CA ARG A 20 -0.69 1.53 13.21
C ARG A 20 -1.50 0.97 12.04
N LEU A 21 -2.40 1.78 11.47
CA LEU A 21 -3.21 1.39 10.32
C LEU A 21 -2.34 1.05 9.10
N GLY A 22 -1.31 1.86 8.84
CA GLY A 22 -0.35 1.60 7.76
C GLY A 22 0.39 0.28 7.96
N PHE A 23 0.89 0.02 9.17
CA PHE A 23 1.54 -1.25 9.50
C PHE A 23 0.61 -2.45 9.34
N GLU A 24 -0.59 -2.40 9.90
CA GLU A 24 -1.59 -3.47 9.80
C GLU A 24 -1.99 -3.75 8.35
N SER A 25 -2.12 -2.70 7.53
CA SER A 25 -2.45 -2.82 6.09
C SER A 25 -1.31 -3.49 5.31
N THR A 26 -0.06 -3.10 5.55
CA THR A 26 1.12 -3.75 4.96
C THR A 26 1.17 -5.23 5.34
N MET A 27 0.99 -5.56 6.62
CA MET A 27 1.01 -6.95 7.10
C MET A 27 -0.12 -7.79 6.49
N ARG A 28 -1.31 -7.21 6.33
CA ARG A 28 -2.44 -7.85 5.62
C ARG A 28 -2.06 -8.18 4.18
N ASN A 29 -1.49 -7.22 3.44
CA ASN A 29 -1.09 -7.44 2.04
C ASN A 29 0.00 -8.51 1.91
N HIS A 30 0.99 -8.52 2.82
CA HIS A 30 1.98 -9.60 2.87
C HIS A 30 1.34 -10.97 3.13
N ALA A 31 0.35 -11.05 4.01
CA ALA A 31 -0.34 -12.30 4.30
C ALA A 31 -1.16 -12.80 3.10
N ALA A 32 -1.88 -11.91 2.41
CA ALA A 32 -2.64 -12.22 1.22
C ALA A 32 -1.73 -12.69 0.07
N ALA A 33 -0.64 -11.97 -0.19
CA ALA A 33 0.36 -12.35 -1.19
C ALA A 33 0.94 -13.75 -0.93
N ARG A 34 1.27 -14.08 0.32
CA ARG A 34 1.74 -15.43 0.69
C ARG A 34 0.68 -16.50 0.49
N ALA A 35 -0.59 -16.20 0.74
CA ALA A 35 -1.67 -17.17 0.59
C ALA A 35 -1.87 -17.61 -0.86
N VAL A 36 -1.58 -16.73 -1.82
CA VAL A 36 -1.69 -17.02 -3.27
C VAL A 36 -0.34 -17.25 -3.95
N GLY A 37 0.77 -17.17 -3.22
CA GLY A 37 2.11 -17.48 -3.74
C GLY A 37 2.76 -16.40 -4.60
N VAL A 38 2.38 -15.12 -4.43
CA VAL A 38 2.94 -13.98 -5.18
C VAL A 38 3.81 -13.07 -4.30
N HIS A 39 4.58 -12.17 -4.92
CA HIS A 39 5.33 -11.17 -4.17
C HIS A 39 4.36 -10.12 -3.59
N ALA A 40 4.69 -9.54 -2.43
CA ALA A 40 3.82 -8.53 -1.80
C ALA A 40 3.64 -7.27 -2.66
N THR A 41 4.65 -6.88 -3.43
CA THR A 41 4.56 -5.77 -4.38
C THR A 41 3.64 -6.11 -5.55
N ASP A 42 3.61 -7.37 -5.99
CA ASP A 42 2.72 -7.83 -7.06
C ASP A 42 1.26 -7.78 -6.58
N TRP A 43 1.01 -8.23 -5.35
CA TRP A 43 -0.30 -8.07 -4.69
C TRP A 43 -0.74 -6.60 -4.60
N LEU A 44 0.16 -5.71 -4.18
CA LEU A 44 -0.13 -4.28 -4.11
C LEU A 44 -0.44 -3.68 -5.49
N ALA A 45 0.23 -4.13 -6.54
CA ALA A 45 -0.05 -3.69 -7.90
C ALA A 45 -1.45 -4.11 -8.36
N LEU A 46 -1.90 -5.31 -7.99
CA LEU A 46 -3.28 -5.75 -8.25
C LEU A 46 -4.30 -4.88 -7.51
N ASP A 47 -4.10 -4.63 -6.20
CA ASP A 47 -4.98 -3.73 -5.43
C ASP A 47 -5.03 -2.31 -6.05
N PHE A 48 -3.89 -1.81 -6.55
CA PHE A 48 -3.79 -0.49 -7.18
C PHE A 48 -4.50 -0.44 -8.54
N LEU A 49 -4.35 -1.48 -9.37
CA LEU A 49 -5.01 -1.61 -10.66
C LEU A 49 -6.51 -1.82 -10.51
N ASP A 50 -6.96 -2.57 -9.51
CA ASP A 50 -8.39 -2.74 -9.20
C ASP A 50 -9.04 -1.40 -8.82
N ALA A 51 -8.32 -0.55 -8.07
CA ALA A 51 -8.80 0.76 -7.67
C ALA A 51 -8.77 1.79 -8.81
N SER A 52 -7.77 1.71 -9.69
CA SER A 52 -7.49 2.75 -10.70
C SER A 52 -7.97 2.39 -12.12
N GLY A 53 -8.27 1.11 -12.37
CA GLY A 53 -8.49 0.57 -13.70
C GLY A 53 -7.18 0.34 -14.48
N PRO A 54 -7.27 0.03 -15.79
CA PRO A 54 -6.11 -0.10 -16.65
C PRO A 54 -5.29 1.21 -16.71
N LEU A 55 -3.98 1.10 -16.56
CA LEU A 55 -3.07 2.25 -16.56
C LEU A 55 -1.87 2.00 -17.49
N PRO A 56 -1.29 3.07 -18.08
CA PRO A 56 0.04 2.99 -18.67
C PRO A 56 1.09 2.50 -17.65
N ILE A 57 2.08 1.74 -18.12
CA ILE A 57 3.15 1.21 -17.25
C ILE A 57 3.92 2.30 -16.47
N GLY A 58 4.05 3.49 -17.05
CA GLY A 58 4.67 4.64 -16.39
C GLY A 58 3.89 5.12 -15.17
N ASP A 59 2.56 5.23 -15.31
CA ASP A 59 1.67 5.69 -14.25
C ASP A 59 1.58 4.64 -13.12
N LEU A 60 1.65 3.35 -13.47
CA LEU A 60 1.79 2.27 -12.48
C LEU A 60 3.11 2.38 -11.71
N ALA A 61 4.23 2.64 -12.40
CA ALA A 61 5.53 2.83 -11.77
C ALA A 61 5.51 4.00 -10.78
N ASP A 62 5.01 5.15 -11.21
CA ASP A 62 4.95 6.36 -10.38
C ASP A 62 4.01 6.17 -9.17
N GLY A 63 2.84 5.56 -9.39
CA GLY A 63 1.87 5.28 -8.33
C GLY A 63 2.39 4.32 -7.25
N LEU A 64 3.26 3.39 -7.61
CA LEU A 64 3.86 2.42 -6.68
C LEU A 64 5.27 2.83 -6.20
N GLY A 65 5.82 3.96 -6.66
CA GLY A 65 7.17 4.38 -6.33
C GLY A 65 8.26 3.43 -6.85
N LEU A 66 8.00 2.76 -7.97
CA LEU A 66 8.91 1.80 -8.59
C LEU A 66 9.72 2.45 -9.72
N SER A 67 10.92 1.92 -9.97
CA SER A 67 11.59 2.23 -11.23
C SER A 67 10.82 1.60 -12.40
N ARG A 68 10.94 2.18 -13.60
CA ARG A 68 10.32 1.61 -14.81
C ARG A 68 10.70 0.15 -15.03
N ALA A 69 11.98 -0.19 -14.84
CA ALA A 69 12.44 -1.58 -14.98
C ALA A 69 11.81 -2.51 -13.94
N ALA A 70 11.64 -2.05 -12.69
CA ALA A 70 10.98 -2.83 -11.65
C ALA A 70 9.47 -3.01 -11.92
N ALA A 71 8.81 -1.98 -12.46
CA ALA A 71 7.40 -2.07 -12.87
C ALA A 71 7.20 -3.02 -14.06
N THR A 72 8.06 -2.98 -15.08
CA THR A 72 8.02 -3.95 -16.19
C THR A 72 8.23 -5.36 -15.68
N ALA A 73 9.28 -5.61 -14.90
CA ALA A 73 9.52 -6.94 -14.34
C ALA A 73 8.39 -7.42 -13.41
N LEU A 74 7.65 -6.51 -12.77
CA LEU A 74 6.46 -6.83 -11.99
C LEU A 74 5.31 -7.28 -12.89
N VAL A 75 5.04 -6.55 -13.98
CA VAL A 75 3.98 -6.92 -14.92
C VAL A 75 4.32 -8.25 -15.60
N ASP A 76 5.57 -8.47 -15.99
CA ASP A 76 6.03 -9.74 -16.56
C ASP A 76 5.83 -10.95 -15.62
N ARG A 77 5.75 -10.72 -14.29
CA ARG A 77 5.44 -11.79 -13.31
C ARG A 77 3.94 -12.06 -13.17
N LEU A 78 3.10 -11.11 -13.57
CA LEU A 78 1.64 -11.17 -13.43
C LEU A 78 0.94 -11.66 -14.70
N GLU A 79 1.60 -11.61 -15.86
CA GLU A 79 1.15 -12.21 -17.14
C GLU A 79 1.35 -13.74 -17.17
#